data_AF-A0A522Y7V7-F1
#
_entry.id   AF-A0A522Y7V7-F1
#
_cell.length_a   1.000
_cell.length_b   1.000
_cell.length_c   1.000
_cell.angle_alpha   90.00
_cell.angle_beta   90.00
_cell.angle_gamma   90.00
#
_symmetry.space_group_name_H-M   'P 1'
#
loop_
_entity.id
_entity.type
_entity.pdbx_description
1 polymer ?
#
loop_
_entity_poly.entity_id
_entity_poly.type
_entity_poly.pdbx_seq_one_letter_code
_entity_poly.pdbx_strand_id
1 'polypeptide(L)'
;MRLPSAISLDSASTKAASRPSMEKAAHELETQFAAMLIKSMRATTSGDPLGGDNTTYRDMYDQQLAKEMTKGRGLGLAPMIMRQLERSTGTAGVRPASGPMPLTRPATGFAMAPVASLMPARPGGLLELVRPASGVALPAASPIPAPPPTPTASGVPAGEAACGPVTPLDCSSPEAFVKSLWPHARKVAEQLGVSAKALVAQAALETGWGRRLIGRGTGEVSNNLFGIKASGSWKGSKINAGTHEYVAGTRHNQRADFRAYTSAADSFADYARLLSGARYAQARGAGEDTHRFASALQQAGYATDPSYANKITAIAEGATMRRALAALGDA
;
A
#
# COMPACT_ATOMS: atom_id res chain seq x y z
N MET A 1 39.07 -39.93 39.67
CA MET A 1 38.53 -38.72 39.02
C MET A 1 39.68 -38.00 38.32
N ARG A 2 39.83 -38.20 37.02
CA ARG A 2 40.78 -37.46 36.16
C ARG A 2 39.95 -36.78 35.09
N LEU A 3 39.96 -35.45 35.11
CA LEU A 3 39.25 -34.62 34.15
C LEU A 3 39.89 -34.78 32.76
N PRO A 4 39.11 -34.87 31.66
CA PRO A 4 39.68 -34.88 30.32
C PRO A 4 40.29 -33.52 29.99
N SER A 5 41.51 -33.58 29.45
CA SER A 5 42.34 -32.47 29.03
C SER A 5 41.61 -31.51 28.09
N ALA A 6 41.78 -30.22 28.35
CA ALA A 6 41.30 -29.14 27.49
C ALA A 6 41.80 -29.33 26.04
N ILE A 7 40.87 -29.26 25.09
CA ILE A 7 41.18 -29.19 23.66
C ILE A 7 41.97 -27.89 23.46
N SER A 8 43.27 -28.01 23.22
CA SER A 8 44.10 -26.89 22.80
C SER A 8 43.60 -26.43 21.42
N LEU A 9 42.97 -25.26 21.37
CA LEU A 9 42.76 -24.56 20.11
C LEU A 9 44.14 -24.11 19.62
N ASP A 10 44.64 -24.81 18.61
CA ASP A 10 45.83 -24.42 17.87
C ASP A 10 45.57 -23.07 17.19
N SER A 11 46.14 -22.00 17.76
CA SER A 11 46.15 -20.65 17.20
C SER A 11 47.23 -20.52 16.13
N ALA A 12 47.28 -21.47 15.21
CA ALA A 12 48.20 -21.47 14.08
C ALA A 12 47.42 -21.39 12.76
N SER A 13 47.59 -20.26 12.08
CA SER A 13 47.06 -19.94 10.75
C SER A 13 45.57 -19.59 10.71
N THR A 14 45.25 -18.34 11.08
CA THR A 14 44.23 -17.57 10.34
C THR A 14 44.72 -17.41 8.91
N LYS A 15 44.61 -18.48 8.11
CA LYS A 15 44.75 -18.42 6.67
C LYS A 15 43.69 -17.42 6.21
N ALA A 16 44.12 -16.25 5.75
CA ALA A 16 43.24 -15.21 5.23
C ALA A 16 42.20 -15.91 4.35
N ALA A 17 40.92 -15.87 4.76
CA ALA A 17 39.88 -16.59 4.05
C ALA A 17 39.99 -16.18 2.58
N SER A 18 40.19 -17.15 1.69
CA SER A 18 40.42 -16.83 0.28
C SER A 18 39.21 -16.04 -0.22
N ARG A 19 39.42 -14.97 -0.97
CA ARG A 19 38.35 -14.18 -1.61
C ARG A 19 37.20 -15.04 -2.18
N PRO A 20 37.46 -16.14 -2.92
CA PRO A 20 36.38 -17.02 -3.40
C PRO A 20 35.60 -17.75 -2.29
N SER A 21 36.24 -18.13 -1.17
CA SER A 21 35.52 -18.71 -0.03
C SER A 21 34.65 -17.70 0.70
N MET A 22 35.07 -16.43 0.77
CA MET A 22 34.25 -15.36 1.35
C MET A 22 33.06 -15.01 0.45
N GLU A 23 33.25 -15.00 -0.87
CA GLU A 23 32.17 -14.79 -1.85
C GLU A 23 31.12 -15.91 -1.75
N LYS A 24 31.56 -17.16 -1.64
CA LYS A 24 30.65 -18.30 -1.44
C LYS A 24 29.86 -18.19 -0.13
N ALA A 25 30.52 -17.85 0.97
CA ALA A 25 29.86 -17.65 2.27
C ALA A 25 28.88 -16.46 2.24
N ALA A 26 29.22 -15.37 1.56
CA ALA A 26 28.35 -14.21 1.40
C ALA A 26 27.10 -14.52 0.57
N HIS A 27 27.23 -15.35 -0.47
CA HIS A 27 26.08 -15.85 -1.23
C HIS A 27 25.19 -16.77 -0.40
N GLU A 28 25.76 -17.65 0.41
CA GLU A 28 24.98 -18.51 1.32
C GLU A 28 24.19 -17.69 2.35
N LEU A 29 24.79 -16.63 2.90
CA LEU A 29 24.11 -15.68 3.79
C LEU A 29 23.00 -14.89 3.07
N GLU A 30 23.23 -14.47 1.82
CA GLU A 30 22.21 -13.80 1.00
C GLU A 30 21.00 -14.72 0.74
N THR A 31 21.23 -16.01 0.47
CA THR A 31 20.14 -17.00 0.31
C THR A 31 19.33 -17.19 1.59
N GLN A 32 20.00 -17.26 2.75
CA GLN A 32 19.31 -17.35 4.04
C GLN A 32 18.49 -16.10 4.34
N PHE A 33 19.02 -14.92 4.02
CA PHE A 33 18.31 -13.66 4.20
C PHE A 33 17.12 -13.52 3.25
N ALA A 34 17.26 -13.92 1.98
CA ALA A 34 16.16 -13.97 1.02
C ALA A 34 15.04 -14.91 1.51
N ALA A 35 15.39 -16.08 2.06
CA ALA A 35 14.42 -16.99 2.65
C ALA A 35 13.70 -16.37 3.86
N MET A 36 14.42 -15.64 4.73
CA MET A 36 13.82 -14.91 5.86
C MET A 36 12.88 -13.79 5.41
N LEU A 37 13.24 -13.05 4.36
CA LEU A 37 12.38 -12.00 3.79
C LEU A 37 11.09 -12.57 3.20
N ILE A 38 11.17 -13.66 2.43
CA ILE A 38 10.00 -14.33 1.86
C ILE A 38 9.10 -14.83 3.00
N LYS A 39 9.71 -15.43 4.04
CA LYS A 39 9.00 -15.89 5.23
C LYS A 39 8.37 -14.75 6.01
N SER A 40 9.03 -13.60 6.17
CA SER A 40 8.48 -12.44 6.87
C SER A 40 7.36 -11.78 6.08
N MET A 41 7.51 -11.63 4.77
CA MET A 41 6.45 -11.11 3.89
C MET A 41 5.20 -11.99 3.94
N ARG A 42 5.39 -13.30 4.06
CA ARG A 42 4.31 -14.27 4.28
C ARG A 42 3.73 -14.19 5.69
N ALA A 43 4.55 -14.08 6.73
CA ALA A 43 4.04 -13.93 8.10
C ALA A 43 3.18 -12.66 8.27
N THR A 44 3.43 -11.63 7.45
CA THR A 44 2.63 -10.40 7.38
C THR A 44 1.47 -10.47 6.38
N THR A 45 1.37 -11.51 5.54
CA THR A 45 0.19 -11.72 4.69
C THR A 45 -0.89 -12.42 5.51
N SER A 46 -1.83 -11.64 6.04
CA SER A 46 -2.98 -12.14 6.77
C SER A 46 -3.86 -12.98 5.84
N GLY A 47 -3.89 -14.29 6.06
CA GLY A 47 -4.73 -15.22 5.31
C GLY A 47 -3.96 -15.98 4.24
N ASP A 48 -4.01 -17.30 4.38
CA ASP A 48 -3.28 -18.24 3.56
C ASP A 48 -3.96 -18.45 2.19
N PRO A 49 -3.35 -18.11 1.04
CA PRO A 49 -4.00 -18.16 -0.27
C PRO A 49 -4.14 -19.57 -0.88
N LEU A 50 -3.53 -20.60 -0.27
CA LEU A 50 -3.72 -22.02 -0.63
C LEU A 50 -4.15 -22.77 0.62
N GLY A 51 -5.45 -22.84 0.88
CA GLY A 51 -6.00 -23.53 2.05
C GLY A 51 -5.45 -24.95 2.20
N GLY A 52 -4.86 -25.23 3.36
CA GLY A 52 -4.37 -26.54 3.76
C GLY A 52 -3.05 -26.45 4.52
N ASP A 53 -2.89 -27.33 5.52
CA ASP A 53 -1.71 -27.52 6.38
C ASP A 53 -0.43 -27.99 5.63
N ASN A 54 -0.26 -27.61 4.36
CA ASN A 54 0.90 -27.97 3.55
C ASN A 54 2.09 -27.02 3.78
N THR A 55 2.48 -26.86 5.05
CA THR A 55 3.70 -26.12 5.46
C THR A 55 4.95 -26.69 4.78
N THR A 56 5.04 -28.02 4.64
CA THR A 56 6.19 -28.69 4.01
C THR A 56 6.38 -28.33 2.53
N TYR A 57 5.31 -28.30 1.74
CA TYR A 57 5.40 -27.95 0.31
C TYR A 57 5.73 -26.47 0.09
N ARG A 58 5.26 -25.62 1.00
CA ARG A 58 5.56 -24.19 1.01
C ARG A 58 7.00 -23.90 1.37
N ASP A 59 7.51 -24.59 2.38
CA ASP A 59 8.91 -24.45 2.77
C ASP A 59 9.84 -24.90 1.64
N MET A 60 9.48 -25.98 0.93
CA MET A 60 10.23 -26.42 -0.26
C MET A 60 10.14 -25.39 -1.41
N TYR A 61 8.97 -24.80 -1.64
CA TYR A 61 8.77 -23.76 -2.66
C TYR A 61 9.55 -22.49 -2.34
N ASP A 62 9.53 -22.03 -1.08
CA ASP A 62 10.24 -20.84 -0.63
C ASP A 62 11.76 -21.05 -0.70
N GLN A 63 12.24 -22.26 -0.40
CA GLN A 63 13.65 -22.63 -0.59
C GLN A 63 14.07 -22.58 -2.07
N GLN A 64 13.24 -23.06 -2.98
CA GLN A 64 13.53 -22.98 -4.41
C GLN A 64 13.46 -21.54 -4.93
N LEU A 65 12.47 -20.76 -4.50
CA LEU A 65 12.33 -19.36 -4.87
C LEU A 65 13.50 -18.52 -4.36
N ALA A 66 13.92 -18.70 -3.10
CA ALA A 66 15.10 -18.03 -2.54
C ALA A 66 16.37 -18.39 -3.32
N LYS A 67 16.51 -19.65 -3.74
CA LYS A 67 17.64 -20.11 -4.55
C LYS A 67 17.62 -19.50 -5.95
N GLU A 68 16.47 -19.35 -6.60
CA GLU A 68 16.35 -18.67 -7.90
C GLU A 68 16.57 -17.16 -7.80
N MET A 69 16.06 -16.50 -6.75
CA MET A 69 16.25 -15.06 -6.51
C MET A 69 17.71 -14.69 -6.22
N THR A 70 18.50 -15.64 -5.72
CA THR A 70 19.93 -15.46 -5.43
C THR A 70 20.84 -15.99 -6.52
N LYS A 71 20.31 -16.70 -7.53
CA LYS A 71 21.06 -17.06 -8.74
C LYS A 71 21.29 -15.83 -9.62
N GLY A 72 22.47 -15.78 -10.25
CA GLY A 72 22.85 -14.67 -11.13
C GLY A 72 23.26 -13.42 -10.36
N ARG A 73 22.63 -12.27 -10.62
CA ARG A 73 23.03 -10.98 -10.04
C ARG A 73 22.61 -10.78 -8.56
N GLY A 74 21.81 -11.69 -8.01
CA GLY A 74 21.34 -11.69 -6.63
C GLY A 74 20.56 -10.44 -6.22
N LEU A 75 20.28 -10.32 -4.91
CA LEU A 75 19.70 -9.11 -4.30
C LEU A 75 20.75 -7.99 -4.13
N GLY A 76 22.03 -8.31 -4.38
CA GLY A 76 23.14 -7.36 -4.28
C GLY A 76 23.67 -7.21 -2.86
N LEU A 77 23.28 -8.09 -1.93
CA LEU A 77 23.75 -8.06 -0.55
C LEU A 77 25.13 -8.71 -0.40
N ALA A 78 25.37 -9.82 -1.12
CA ALA A 78 26.68 -10.47 -1.14
C ALA A 78 27.84 -9.52 -1.51
N PRO A 79 27.76 -8.69 -2.59
CA PRO A 79 28.82 -7.73 -2.91
C PRO A 79 28.95 -6.57 -1.92
N MET A 80 27.89 -6.23 -1.17
CA MET A 80 27.98 -5.23 -0.10
C MET A 80 28.65 -5.80 1.16
N ILE A 81 28.32 -7.04 1.52
CA ILE A 81 28.94 -7.78 2.62
C ILE A 81 30.44 -7.95 2.35
N MET A 82 30.80 -8.34 1.12
CA MET A 82 32.20 -8.41 0.68
C MET A 82 32.90 -7.05 0.78
N ARG A 83 32.27 -5.96 0.32
CA ARG A 83 32.87 -4.62 0.39
C ARG A 83 33.09 -4.14 1.82
N GLN A 84 32.19 -4.49 2.73
CA GLN A 84 32.29 -4.11 4.14
C GLN A 84 33.31 -4.99 4.89
N LEU A 85 33.38 -6.27 4.56
CA LEU A 85 34.41 -7.19 5.05
C LEU A 85 35.80 -6.78 4.54
N GLU A 86 35.95 -6.45 3.25
CA GLU A 86 37.21 -5.95 2.69
C GLU A 86 37.66 -4.62 3.34
N ARG A 87 36.69 -3.79 3.76
CA ARG A 87 36.94 -2.53 4.46
C ARG A 87 37.30 -2.75 5.93
N SER A 88 36.77 -3.78 6.58
CA SER A 88 37.08 -4.12 7.96
C SER A 88 38.35 -4.98 8.11
N THR A 89 38.72 -5.78 7.10
CA THR A 89 39.94 -6.57 7.06
C THR A 89 41.16 -5.81 6.51
N GLY A 90 41.00 -4.53 6.17
CA GLY A 90 42.12 -3.63 5.87
C GLY A 90 42.84 -3.89 4.53
N THR A 91 42.26 -4.66 3.62
CA THR A 91 42.83 -4.93 2.28
C THR A 91 42.35 -3.93 1.22
N ALA A 92 42.29 -2.64 1.58
CA ALA A 92 42.10 -1.57 0.61
C ALA A 92 43.47 -1.13 0.09
N GLY A 93 43.80 -1.55 -1.13
CA GLY A 93 44.97 -1.09 -1.86
C GLY A 93 45.04 0.44 -1.91
N VAL A 94 46.25 0.95 -1.65
CA VAL A 94 46.67 2.34 -1.74
C VAL A 94 46.24 2.95 -3.09
N ARG A 95 45.47 4.05 -3.04
CA ARG A 95 45.39 5.01 -4.16
C ARG A 95 46.33 6.17 -3.83
N PRO A 96 47.23 6.60 -4.74
CA PRO A 96 48.04 7.78 -4.50
C PRO A 96 47.14 9.03 -4.54
N ALA A 97 47.26 9.85 -3.51
CA ALA A 97 46.71 11.19 -3.47
C ALA A 97 47.70 12.15 -4.14
N SER A 98 47.27 12.88 -5.17
CA SER A 98 48.02 14.03 -5.71
C SER A 98 47.05 15.00 -6.39
N GLY A 99 46.89 16.19 -5.83
CA GLY A 99 46.19 17.32 -6.46
C GLY A 99 45.61 18.31 -5.46
N PRO A 100 46.21 19.51 -5.28
CA PRO A 100 45.67 20.55 -4.40
C PRO A 100 44.50 21.28 -5.06
N MET A 101 43.42 21.49 -4.29
CA MET A 101 42.28 22.32 -4.69
C MET A 101 42.60 23.81 -4.47
N PRO A 102 42.35 24.71 -5.44
CA PRO A 102 42.41 26.14 -5.20
C PRO A 102 41.08 26.65 -4.65
N LEU A 103 41.14 27.46 -3.59
CA LEU A 103 40.03 28.28 -3.11
C LEU A 103 40.03 29.61 -3.87
N THR A 104 38.93 29.95 -4.54
CA THR A 104 38.72 31.31 -5.05
C THR A 104 37.24 31.69 -4.94
N ARG A 105 36.95 32.75 -4.18
CA ARG A 105 35.62 33.38 -4.09
C ARG A 105 35.50 34.44 -5.19
N PRO A 106 34.38 34.56 -5.91
CA PRO A 106 34.06 35.78 -6.62
C PRO A 106 33.32 36.75 -5.68
N ALA A 107 33.83 37.97 -5.61
CA ALA A 107 33.14 39.13 -5.07
C ALA A 107 32.45 39.87 -6.23
N THR A 108 31.15 40.10 -6.15
CA THR A 108 30.46 41.15 -6.89
C THR A 108 29.34 41.68 -6.02
N GLY A 109 29.47 42.93 -5.59
CA GLY A 109 28.47 43.64 -4.82
C GLY A 109 27.38 44.27 -5.68
N PHE A 110 26.32 44.74 -5.02
CA PHE A 110 25.58 45.92 -5.43
C PHE A 110 25.26 46.74 -4.19
N ALA A 111 25.52 48.04 -4.30
CA ALA A 111 25.38 49.06 -3.28
C ALA A 111 23.96 49.63 -3.24
N MET A 112 23.50 50.06 -2.07
CA MET A 112 22.42 51.05 -1.93
C MET A 112 22.80 52.06 -0.83
N ALA A 113 22.76 53.34 -1.20
CA ALA A 113 22.96 54.51 -0.35
C ALA A 113 21.62 54.97 0.29
N PRO A 114 21.63 55.87 1.28
CA PRO A 114 20.67 55.89 2.39
C PRO A 114 19.59 56.98 2.26
N VAL A 115 18.50 56.85 3.05
CA VAL A 115 17.68 58.00 3.46
C VAL A 115 17.32 57.85 4.95
N ALA A 116 17.45 58.96 5.65
CA ALA A 116 17.49 59.11 7.09
C ALA A 116 16.11 59.26 7.76
N SER A 117 16.14 59.00 9.08
CA SER A 117 15.39 59.65 10.16
C SER A 117 13.86 59.55 10.21
N LEU A 118 13.32 58.95 11.29
CA LEU A 118 12.90 59.67 12.50
C LEU A 118 12.42 58.67 13.60
N MET A 119 12.98 58.80 14.80
CA MET A 119 12.48 58.30 16.10
C MET A 119 11.33 59.22 16.60
N PRO A 120 10.58 58.97 17.73
CA PRO A 120 10.89 58.20 18.96
C PRO A 120 9.69 57.31 19.44
N ALA A 121 9.60 56.61 20.58
CA ALA A 121 10.18 56.71 21.92
C ALA A 121 10.08 55.36 22.69
N ARG A 122 10.92 55.21 23.72
CA ARG A 122 11.00 54.18 24.79
C ARG A 122 9.95 54.47 25.91
N PRO A 123 9.69 53.62 26.95
CA PRO A 123 10.67 52.79 27.67
C PRO A 123 10.23 51.47 28.37
N GLY A 124 11.22 50.77 28.93
CA GLY A 124 11.10 49.71 29.95
C GLY A 124 11.36 48.30 29.41
N GLY A 125 12.25 47.46 29.94
CA GLY A 125 13.13 47.52 31.10
C GLY A 125 14.06 46.29 31.08
N LEU A 126 15.25 46.50 31.63
CA LEU A 126 16.33 45.61 32.08
C LEU A 126 16.34 44.09 31.74
N LEU A 127 17.55 43.69 31.29
CA LEU A 127 18.15 42.36 31.38
C LEU A 127 17.97 41.71 32.76
N GLU A 128 17.77 40.39 32.79
CA GLU A 128 18.65 39.54 33.62
C GLU A 128 18.78 38.11 33.09
N LEU A 129 19.92 37.52 33.41
CA LEU A 129 20.58 36.35 32.86
C LEU A 129 20.54 35.22 33.90
N VAL A 130 20.04 34.01 33.59
CA VAL A 130 20.26 32.84 34.47
C VAL A 130 20.59 31.57 33.67
N ARG A 131 21.63 30.90 34.18
CA ARG A 131 22.39 29.73 33.69
C ARG A 131 21.60 28.40 33.81
N PRO A 132 22.03 27.34 33.10
CA PRO A 132 21.51 26.00 33.27
C PRO A 132 22.22 25.26 34.42
N ALA A 133 21.48 24.43 35.15
CA ALA A 133 22.08 23.41 36.00
C ALA A 133 21.15 22.19 36.10
N SER A 134 21.74 21.03 35.85
CA SER A 134 21.22 19.69 36.07
C SER A 134 20.63 19.50 37.47
N GLY A 135 19.59 18.65 37.57
CA GLY A 135 19.06 18.17 38.83
C GLY A 135 18.01 17.09 38.64
N VAL A 136 18.40 15.84 38.85
CA VAL A 136 17.50 14.70 39.02
C VAL A 136 16.88 14.78 40.42
N ALA A 137 15.55 14.79 40.51
CA ALA A 137 14.82 14.43 41.74
C ALA A 137 13.35 14.06 41.42
N LEU A 138 12.96 12.84 41.81
CA LEU A 138 11.55 12.43 41.97
C LEU A 138 10.95 13.15 43.19
N PRO A 139 9.64 13.46 43.19
CA PRO A 139 8.84 12.93 44.30
C PRO A 139 7.37 12.58 43.95
N ALA A 140 6.91 11.55 44.68
CA ALA A 140 5.62 11.35 45.35
C ALA A 140 4.28 11.40 44.55
N ALA A 141 3.58 10.28 44.64
CA ALA A 141 2.21 10.04 44.19
C ALA A 141 1.15 10.48 45.21
N SER A 142 0.00 10.98 44.72
CA SER A 142 -1.40 10.84 45.21
C SER A 142 -2.34 11.77 44.41
N PRO A 143 -3.68 11.59 44.41
CA PRO A 143 -4.48 10.46 43.92
C PRO A 143 -5.39 10.85 42.71
N ILE A 144 -6.01 9.84 42.08
CA ILE A 144 -6.88 9.91 40.89
C ILE A 144 -8.34 10.21 41.29
N PRO A 145 -9.12 11.04 40.56
CA PRO A 145 -10.58 11.07 40.65
C PRO A 145 -11.24 9.95 39.81
N ALA A 146 -12.20 9.25 40.41
CA ALA A 146 -12.86 8.06 39.84
C ALA A 146 -13.71 8.35 38.59
N PRO A 147 -13.76 7.43 37.60
CA PRO A 147 -14.71 7.46 36.49
C PRO A 147 -16.03 6.72 36.82
N PRO A 148 -17.15 7.03 36.13
CA PRO A 148 -18.40 6.27 36.26
C PRO A 148 -18.32 4.87 35.59
N PRO A 149 -19.20 3.91 35.97
CA PRO A 149 -19.01 2.50 35.65
C PRO A 149 -19.37 2.12 34.21
N THR A 150 -18.59 1.16 33.72
CA THR A 150 -18.68 0.34 32.51
C THR A 150 -19.97 -0.50 32.39
N PRO A 151 -20.34 -0.93 31.18
CA PRO A 151 -20.69 -2.31 30.92
C PRO A 151 -19.50 -3.07 30.30
N THR A 152 -19.29 -4.26 30.84
CA THR A 152 -18.25 -5.24 30.58
C THR A 152 -18.30 -5.81 29.15
N ALA A 153 -17.15 -5.86 28.47
CA ALA A 153 -16.73 -7.00 27.64
C ALA A 153 -15.23 -6.86 27.30
N SER A 154 -14.45 -7.85 27.72
CA SER A 154 -13.00 -7.91 27.61
C SER A 154 -12.50 -8.20 26.19
N GLY A 155 -11.56 -7.36 25.73
CA GLY A 155 -10.29 -7.72 25.07
C GLY A 155 -10.27 -8.32 23.66
N VAL A 156 -9.83 -7.55 22.65
CA VAL A 156 -8.50 -7.62 21.95
C VAL A 156 -8.31 -6.29 21.17
N PRO A 157 -7.13 -5.65 21.11
CA PRO A 157 -6.90 -4.51 20.21
C PRO A 157 -6.44 -5.00 18.83
N ALA A 158 -7.27 -4.80 17.80
CA ALA A 158 -6.89 -4.93 16.40
C ALA A 158 -7.13 -3.59 15.72
N GLY A 159 -6.07 -2.83 15.46
CA GLY A 159 -6.14 -1.70 14.55
C GLY A 159 -6.11 -2.20 13.11
N GLU A 160 -7.26 -2.25 12.43
CA GLU A 160 -7.36 -2.14 10.97
C GLU A 160 -8.82 -1.91 10.50
N ALA A 161 -9.07 -0.73 9.93
CA ALA A 161 -10.09 -0.39 8.93
C ALA A 161 -11.49 -1.07 9.01
N ALA A 162 -12.29 -0.73 10.02
CA ALA A 162 -13.70 -1.11 10.05
C ALA A 162 -14.51 -0.47 8.89
N CYS A 163 -15.20 -1.30 8.10
CA CYS A 163 -16.22 -0.87 7.16
C CYS A 163 -17.45 -0.37 7.98
N GLY A 164 -17.87 0.89 7.81
CA GLY A 164 -18.68 1.66 8.78
C GLY A 164 -20.19 1.33 8.87
N PRO A 165 -20.93 1.80 9.90
CA PRO A 165 -22.08 1.11 10.49
C PRO A 165 -23.47 1.49 9.93
N VAL A 166 -23.65 1.58 8.62
CA VAL A 166 -25.00 1.80 8.04
C VAL A 166 -25.21 0.80 6.91
N THR A 167 -25.62 -0.41 7.31
CA THR A 167 -25.75 -1.64 6.49
C THR A 167 -24.54 -1.83 5.54
N PRO A 168 -23.36 -2.17 6.08
CA PRO A 168 -22.10 -1.79 5.47
C PRO A 168 -21.82 -2.65 4.25
N LEU A 169 -21.41 -2.01 3.16
CA LEU A 169 -20.49 -2.62 2.23
C LEU A 169 -19.38 -3.33 3.03
N ASP A 170 -19.33 -4.66 2.96
CA ASP A 170 -18.35 -5.43 3.70
C ASP A 170 -17.07 -5.52 2.87
N CYS A 171 -16.00 -4.93 3.38
CA CYS A 171 -14.71 -4.83 2.71
C CYS A 171 -13.62 -5.68 3.40
N SER A 172 -14.02 -6.54 4.34
CA SER A 172 -13.11 -7.41 5.10
C SER A 172 -12.40 -8.42 4.20
N SER A 173 -13.14 -9.04 3.28
CA SER A 173 -12.63 -9.97 2.27
C SER A 173 -13.32 -9.77 0.91
N PRO A 174 -12.72 -10.24 -0.19
CA PRO A 174 -13.40 -10.30 -1.49
C PRO A 174 -14.74 -11.04 -1.45
N GLU A 175 -14.82 -12.13 -0.69
CA GLU A 175 -16.03 -12.94 -0.52
C GLU A 175 -17.13 -12.15 0.19
N ALA A 176 -16.78 -11.45 1.27
CA ALA A 176 -17.71 -10.60 2.00
C ALA A 176 -18.17 -9.39 1.17
N PHE A 177 -17.26 -8.80 0.39
CA PHE A 177 -17.55 -7.74 -0.57
C PHE A 177 -18.58 -8.20 -1.61
N VAL A 178 -18.31 -9.34 -2.27
CA VAL A 178 -19.25 -9.91 -3.23
C VAL A 178 -20.59 -10.20 -2.56
N LYS A 179 -20.60 -10.79 -1.36
CA LYS A 179 -21.83 -11.09 -0.61
C LYS A 179 -22.66 -9.84 -0.32
N SER A 180 -22.01 -8.76 0.13
CA SER A 180 -22.71 -7.50 0.41
C SER A 180 -23.30 -6.84 -0.85
N LEU A 181 -22.67 -7.02 -2.01
CA LEU A 181 -23.12 -6.42 -3.26
C LEU A 181 -24.06 -7.29 -4.09
N TRP A 182 -24.01 -8.62 -3.92
CA TRP A 182 -24.72 -9.59 -4.73
C TRP A 182 -26.22 -9.29 -4.93
N PRO A 183 -27.02 -8.97 -3.89
CA PRO A 183 -28.44 -8.67 -4.10
C PRO A 183 -28.67 -7.42 -4.97
N HIS A 184 -27.82 -6.40 -4.84
CA HIS A 184 -27.90 -5.19 -5.65
C HIS A 184 -27.44 -5.43 -7.09
N ALA A 185 -26.36 -6.18 -7.24
CA ALA A 185 -25.82 -6.58 -8.53
C ALA A 185 -26.81 -7.41 -9.33
N ARG A 186 -27.45 -8.42 -8.72
CA ARG A 186 -28.49 -9.24 -9.40
C ARG A 186 -29.65 -8.40 -9.90
N LYS A 187 -30.19 -7.53 -9.04
CA LYS A 187 -31.31 -6.65 -9.42
C LYS A 187 -30.97 -5.76 -10.62
N VAL A 188 -29.79 -5.15 -10.63
CA VAL A 188 -29.37 -4.26 -11.73
C VAL A 188 -28.98 -5.06 -12.98
N ALA A 189 -28.35 -6.22 -12.81
CA ALA A 189 -27.99 -7.14 -13.88
C ALA A 189 -29.23 -7.58 -14.68
N GLU A 190 -30.30 -7.97 -13.97
CA GLU A 190 -31.59 -8.32 -14.57
C GLU A 190 -32.18 -7.14 -15.36
N GLN A 191 -32.16 -5.92 -14.79
CA GLN A 191 -32.66 -4.72 -15.46
C GLN A 191 -31.90 -4.37 -16.75
N LEU A 192 -30.59 -4.60 -16.77
CA LEU A 192 -29.72 -4.26 -17.89
C LEU A 192 -29.53 -5.41 -18.88
N GLY A 193 -29.94 -6.63 -18.52
CA GLY A 193 -29.68 -7.85 -19.29
C GLY A 193 -28.18 -8.18 -19.38
N VAL A 194 -27.46 -8.08 -18.26
CA VAL A 194 -26.01 -8.35 -18.18
C VAL A 194 -25.70 -9.26 -16.99
N SER A 195 -24.48 -9.79 -16.91
CA SER A 195 -24.05 -10.63 -15.79
C SER A 195 -23.94 -9.83 -14.49
N ALA A 196 -24.53 -10.34 -13.39
CA ALA A 196 -24.28 -9.80 -12.05
C ALA A 196 -22.80 -9.89 -11.67
N LYS A 197 -22.12 -10.94 -12.13
CA LYS A 197 -20.68 -11.14 -11.95
C LYS A 197 -19.87 -10.01 -12.59
N ALA A 198 -20.26 -9.55 -13.78
CA ALA A 198 -19.61 -8.43 -14.45
C ALA A 198 -19.73 -7.13 -13.65
N LEU A 199 -20.91 -6.86 -13.07
CA LEU A 199 -21.12 -5.67 -12.25
C LEU A 199 -20.28 -5.67 -10.96
N VAL A 200 -20.21 -6.82 -10.28
CA VAL A 200 -19.36 -6.96 -9.09
C VAL A 200 -17.87 -6.88 -9.47
N ALA A 201 -17.46 -7.47 -10.60
CA ALA A 201 -16.08 -7.38 -11.09
C ALA A 201 -15.67 -5.93 -11.37
N GLN A 202 -16.57 -5.13 -11.95
CA GLN A 202 -16.36 -3.71 -12.15
C GLN A 202 -16.25 -2.96 -10.83
N ALA A 203 -17.18 -3.16 -9.90
CA ALA A 203 -17.07 -2.55 -8.57
C ALA A 203 -15.78 -2.93 -7.85
N ALA A 204 -15.34 -4.19 -7.98
CA ALA A 204 -14.08 -4.68 -7.42
C ALA A 204 -12.86 -4.01 -8.05
N LEU A 205 -12.84 -3.81 -9.38
CA LEU A 205 -11.77 -3.10 -10.08
C LEU A 205 -11.67 -1.64 -9.60
N GLU A 206 -12.80 -0.93 -9.58
CA GLU A 206 -12.85 0.50 -9.27
C GLU A 206 -12.49 0.80 -7.82
N THR A 207 -12.90 -0.07 -6.89
CA THR A 207 -12.71 0.16 -5.45
C THR A 207 -11.58 -0.67 -4.84
N GLY A 208 -10.94 -1.54 -5.61
CA GLY A 208 -10.00 -2.53 -5.08
C GLY A 208 -10.66 -3.43 -4.03
N TRP A 209 -11.78 -4.06 -4.39
CA TRP A 209 -12.60 -4.89 -3.49
C TRP A 209 -13.11 -4.12 -2.25
N GLY A 210 -13.57 -2.89 -2.45
CA GLY A 210 -14.11 -2.02 -1.39
C GLY A 210 -13.08 -1.31 -0.52
N ARG A 211 -11.79 -1.60 -0.69
CA ARG A 211 -10.73 -1.06 0.18
C ARG A 211 -10.39 0.40 -0.10
N ARG A 212 -10.63 0.87 -1.34
CA ARG A 212 -10.25 2.20 -1.87
C ARG A 212 -11.45 2.96 -2.39
N LEU A 213 -12.41 3.26 -1.52
CA LEU A 213 -13.51 4.15 -1.84
C LEU A 213 -13.07 5.61 -1.87
N ILE A 214 -13.66 6.38 -2.77
CA ILE A 214 -13.44 7.83 -2.84
C ILE A 214 -13.89 8.48 -1.52
N GLY A 215 -13.03 9.32 -0.95
CA GLY A 215 -13.23 9.97 0.36
C GLY A 215 -12.72 9.16 1.57
N ARG A 216 -12.33 7.89 1.38
CA ARG A 216 -11.80 7.08 2.49
C ARG A 216 -10.51 7.71 3.04
N GLY A 217 -10.52 8.03 4.34
CA GLY A 217 -9.44 8.74 5.03
C GLY A 217 -9.71 10.23 5.31
N THR A 218 -10.78 10.81 4.73
CA THR A 218 -11.20 12.20 4.99
C THR A 218 -12.43 12.30 5.90
N GLY A 219 -12.91 11.17 6.41
CA GLY A 219 -14.11 11.08 7.26
C GLY A 219 -15.43 10.85 6.50
N GLU A 220 -15.42 10.98 5.17
CA GLU A 220 -16.60 10.78 4.31
C GLU A 220 -16.39 9.58 3.37
N VAL A 221 -17.34 8.64 3.34
CA VAL A 221 -17.29 7.52 2.39
C VAL A 221 -18.32 7.78 1.29
N SER A 222 -17.87 7.93 0.04
CA SER A 222 -18.77 8.22 -1.09
C SER A 222 -19.74 7.09 -1.42
N ASN A 223 -19.48 5.85 -1.02
CA ASN A 223 -20.14 4.65 -1.55
C ASN A 223 -20.18 4.57 -3.09
N ASN A 224 -19.32 5.32 -3.80
CA ASN A 224 -19.29 5.31 -5.25
C ASN A 224 -18.48 4.12 -5.75
N LEU A 225 -19.19 3.02 -5.99
CA LEU A 225 -18.60 1.73 -6.36
C LEU A 225 -18.09 1.70 -7.80
N PHE A 226 -18.53 2.63 -8.64
CA PHE A 226 -18.31 2.59 -10.08
C PHE A 226 -17.45 3.76 -10.59
N GLY A 227 -16.93 4.61 -9.71
CA GLY A 227 -16.10 5.76 -10.09
C GLY A 227 -16.85 6.81 -10.91
N ILE A 228 -18.17 6.93 -10.74
CA ILE A 228 -18.99 7.84 -11.57
C ILE A 228 -18.68 9.29 -11.22
N LYS A 229 -18.18 10.05 -12.19
CA LYS A 229 -17.95 11.49 -12.06
C LYS A 229 -19.25 12.27 -11.93
N ALA A 230 -19.23 13.34 -11.14
CA ALA A 230 -20.32 14.30 -11.08
C ALA A 230 -20.22 15.25 -12.29
N SER A 231 -21.14 15.11 -13.25
CA SER A 231 -21.32 16.05 -14.36
C SER A 231 -22.11 17.27 -13.91
N GLY A 232 -22.18 18.34 -14.72
CA GLY A 232 -22.94 19.56 -14.39
C GLY A 232 -24.45 19.34 -14.15
N SER A 233 -25.01 18.22 -14.63
CA SER A 233 -26.39 17.80 -14.37
C SER A 233 -26.61 17.09 -13.02
N TRP A 234 -25.54 16.73 -12.31
CA TRP A 234 -25.62 16.04 -11.03
C TRP A 234 -25.99 17.01 -9.92
N LYS A 235 -27.08 16.71 -9.20
CA LYS A 235 -27.61 17.54 -8.09
C LYS A 235 -27.38 16.92 -6.70
N GLY A 236 -26.84 15.70 -6.64
CA GLY A 236 -26.60 15.00 -5.39
C GLY A 236 -25.26 15.35 -4.75
N SER A 237 -24.94 14.67 -3.65
CA SER A 237 -23.65 14.79 -2.97
C SER A 237 -22.49 14.45 -3.90
N LYS A 238 -21.36 15.12 -3.70
CA LYS A 238 -20.14 14.90 -4.47
C LYS A 238 -18.91 15.02 -3.58
N ILE A 239 -17.87 14.25 -3.89
CA ILE A 239 -16.56 14.33 -3.25
C ILE A 239 -15.52 14.66 -4.31
N ASN A 240 -14.69 15.67 -4.02
CA ASN A 240 -13.58 16.04 -4.89
C ASN A 240 -12.33 15.22 -4.54
N ALA A 241 -11.86 14.40 -5.46
CA ALA A 241 -10.74 13.48 -5.23
C ALA A 241 -9.76 13.43 -6.40
N GLY A 242 -8.54 12.96 -6.12
CA GLY A 242 -7.53 12.71 -7.15
C GLY A 242 -7.91 11.49 -8.00
N THR A 243 -7.76 11.62 -9.32
CA THR A 243 -7.94 10.57 -10.32
C THR A 243 -6.75 10.54 -11.27
N HIS A 244 -6.61 9.44 -11.99
CA HIS A 244 -5.61 9.27 -13.04
C HIS A 244 -6.34 9.10 -14.37
N GLU A 245 -6.05 9.94 -15.34
CA GLU A 245 -6.63 9.87 -16.69
C GLU A 245 -5.56 9.48 -17.70
N TYR A 246 -5.95 8.71 -18.72
CA TYR A 246 -5.09 8.46 -19.88
C TYR A 246 -5.37 9.53 -20.94
N VAL A 247 -4.37 10.35 -21.24
CA VAL A 247 -4.39 11.31 -22.34
C VAL A 247 -3.28 10.92 -23.30
N ALA A 248 -3.62 10.63 -24.56
CA ALA A 248 -2.68 10.12 -25.57
C ALA A 248 -1.85 8.90 -25.08
N GLY A 249 -2.46 8.00 -24.31
CA GLY A 249 -1.82 6.79 -23.79
C GLY A 249 -0.92 7.01 -22.56
N THR A 250 -0.76 8.24 -22.10
CA THR A 250 0.05 8.57 -20.90
C THR A 250 -0.86 8.86 -19.70
N ARG A 251 -0.46 8.41 -18.51
CA ARG A 251 -1.23 8.58 -17.27
C ARG A 251 -0.97 9.97 -16.65
N HIS A 252 -2.02 10.77 -16.46
CA HIS A 252 -1.97 12.10 -15.84
C HIS A 252 -2.81 12.16 -14.56
N ASN A 253 -2.25 12.78 -13.51
CA ASN A 253 -3.00 13.03 -12.27
C ASN A 253 -3.88 14.27 -12.43
N GLN A 254 -5.15 14.15 -12.06
CA GLN A 254 -6.12 15.24 -12.09
C GLN A 254 -7.01 15.18 -10.85
N ARG A 255 -7.68 16.28 -10.50
CA ARG A 255 -8.77 16.27 -9.52
C ARG A 255 -10.10 16.26 -10.25
N ALA A 256 -11.06 15.48 -9.76
CA ALA A 256 -12.40 15.43 -10.31
C ALA A 256 -13.43 15.37 -9.18
N ASP A 257 -14.63 15.86 -9.47
CA ASP A 257 -15.79 15.63 -8.63
C ASP A 257 -16.38 14.26 -8.96
N PHE A 258 -16.55 13.43 -7.94
CA PHE A 258 -17.20 12.14 -8.03
C PHE A 258 -18.53 12.19 -7.30
N ARG A 259 -19.53 11.50 -7.81
CA ARG A 259 -20.82 11.35 -7.13
C ARG A 259 -20.60 10.66 -5.78
N ALA A 260 -21.38 11.03 -4.78
CA ALA A 260 -21.41 10.37 -3.49
C ALA A 260 -22.84 9.96 -3.17
N TYR A 261 -22.96 8.82 -2.50
CA TYR A 261 -24.20 8.11 -2.25
C TYR A 261 -24.29 7.70 -0.78
N THR A 262 -25.52 7.59 -0.28
CA THR A 262 -25.78 7.16 1.08
C THR A 262 -25.46 5.68 1.28
N SER A 263 -25.64 4.85 0.24
CA SER A 263 -25.47 3.40 0.32
C SER A 263 -24.92 2.78 -0.97
N ALA A 264 -24.47 1.52 -0.88
CA ALA A 264 -24.15 0.72 -2.06
C ALA A 264 -25.35 0.57 -3.00
N ALA A 265 -26.55 0.37 -2.44
CA ALA A 265 -27.79 0.26 -3.21
C ALA A 265 -28.05 1.50 -4.08
N ASP A 266 -27.82 2.70 -3.54
CA ASP A 266 -27.97 3.96 -4.27
C ASP A 266 -26.95 4.08 -5.40
N SER A 267 -25.72 3.62 -5.18
CA SER A 267 -24.68 3.58 -6.21
C SER A 267 -25.07 2.65 -7.38
N PHE A 268 -25.59 1.46 -7.08
CA PHE A 268 -26.10 0.53 -8.09
C PHE A 268 -27.32 1.10 -8.85
N ALA A 269 -28.26 1.74 -8.15
CA ALA A 269 -29.43 2.35 -8.77
C ALA A 269 -29.05 3.50 -9.71
N ASP A 270 -28.09 4.35 -9.32
CA ASP A 270 -27.59 5.42 -10.19
C ASP A 270 -26.81 4.86 -11.38
N TYR A 271 -26.04 3.78 -11.19
CA TYR A 271 -25.34 3.08 -12.25
C TYR A 271 -26.31 2.51 -13.31
N ALA A 272 -27.40 1.86 -12.87
CA ALA A 272 -28.45 1.38 -13.76
C ALA A 272 -29.04 2.53 -14.61
N ARG A 273 -29.31 3.67 -13.97
CA ARG A 273 -29.84 4.86 -14.66
C ARG A 273 -28.85 5.44 -15.67
N LEU A 274 -27.56 5.48 -15.32
CA LEU A 274 -26.50 5.90 -16.23
C LEU A 274 -26.47 5.00 -17.48
N LEU A 275 -26.44 3.69 -17.30
CA LEU A 275 -26.35 2.71 -18.40
C LEU A 275 -27.63 2.58 -19.23
N SER A 276 -28.76 3.07 -18.72
CA SER A 276 -30.01 3.15 -19.47
C SER A 276 -29.97 4.21 -20.58
N GLY A 277 -29.03 5.15 -20.52
CA GLY A 277 -28.83 6.18 -21.53
C GLY A 277 -28.39 5.63 -22.90
N ALA A 278 -28.73 6.36 -23.97
CA ALA A 278 -28.47 5.96 -25.35
C ALA A 278 -26.98 5.64 -25.64
N ARG A 279 -26.07 6.39 -25.00
CA ARG A 279 -24.61 6.19 -25.11
C ARG A 279 -24.17 4.76 -24.79
N TYR A 280 -24.83 4.10 -23.83
CA TYR A 280 -24.46 2.77 -23.35
C TYR A 280 -25.39 1.67 -23.86
N ALA A 281 -26.19 1.94 -24.90
CA ALA A 281 -27.15 0.96 -25.42
C ALA A 281 -26.50 -0.38 -25.80
N GLN A 282 -25.31 -0.35 -26.39
CA GLN A 282 -24.57 -1.56 -26.81
C GLN A 282 -24.01 -2.40 -25.65
N ALA A 283 -23.93 -1.83 -24.44
CA ALA A 283 -23.47 -2.57 -23.27
C ALA A 283 -24.62 -3.39 -22.63
N ARG A 284 -25.88 -2.99 -22.84
CA ARG A 284 -27.05 -3.70 -22.31
C ARG A 284 -27.35 -4.96 -23.14
N GLY A 285 -27.96 -5.96 -22.53
CA GLY A 285 -28.33 -7.20 -23.22
C GLY A 285 -27.12 -8.07 -23.61
N ALA A 286 -25.96 -7.90 -22.97
CA ALA A 286 -24.79 -8.74 -23.18
C ALA A 286 -24.94 -10.16 -22.58
N GLY A 287 -25.95 -10.37 -21.73
CA GLY A 287 -26.14 -11.63 -21.00
C GLY A 287 -24.94 -11.91 -20.11
N GLU A 288 -24.50 -13.17 -20.10
CA GLU A 288 -23.34 -13.60 -19.29
C GLU A 288 -21.97 -13.23 -19.91
N ASP A 289 -21.94 -12.66 -21.12
CA ASP A 289 -20.70 -12.25 -21.78
C ASP A 289 -20.14 -10.96 -21.17
N THR A 290 -19.27 -11.15 -20.18
CA THR A 290 -18.60 -10.06 -19.46
C THR A 290 -17.67 -9.25 -20.37
N HIS A 291 -17.01 -9.90 -21.33
CA HIS A 291 -16.06 -9.21 -22.21
C HIS A 291 -16.80 -8.30 -23.18
N ARG A 292 -17.92 -8.77 -23.76
CA ARG A 292 -18.80 -7.96 -24.60
C ARG A 292 -19.34 -6.76 -23.84
N PHE A 293 -19.85 -6.96 -22.62
CA PHE A 293 -20.32 -5.86 -21.75
C PHE A 293 -19.22 -4.81 -21.55
N ALA A 294 -18.04 -5.23 -21.10
CA ALA A 294 -16.96 -4.31 -20.75
C ALA A 294 -16.36 -3.61 -21.99
N SER A 295 -16.29 -4.31 -23.12
CA SER A 295 -15.85 -3.75 -24.41
C SER A 295 -16.81 -2.67 -24.89
N ALA A 296 -18.12 -2.89 -24.80
CA ALA A 296 -19.12 -1.90 -25.18
C ALA A 296 -19.07 -0.66 -24.27
N LEU A 297 -18.84 -0.82 -22.96
CA LEU A 297 -18.61 0.31 -22.05
C LEU A 297 -17.35 1.10 -22.43
N GLN A 298 -16.26 0.41 -22.74
CA GLN A 298 -15.00 1.03 -23.13
C GLN A 298 -15.16 1.83 -24.44
N GLN A 299 -15.79 1.24 -25.45
CA GLN A 299 -16.09 1.91 -26.73
C GLN A 299 -17.03 3.11 -26.55
N ALA A 300 -17.98 3.01 -25.62
CA ALA A 300 -18.82 4.12 -25.24
C ALA A 300 -18.05 5.21 -24.49
N GLY A 301 -16.80 4.99 -24.08
CA GLY A 301 -15.95 5.96 -23.37
C GLY A 301 -16.23 6.03 -21.87
N TYR A 302 -16.64 4.92 -21.27
CA TYR A 302 -16.73 4.79 -19.80
C TYR A 302 -15.34 4.88 -19.15
N ALA A 303 -14.36 4.20 -19.75
CA ALA A 303 -12.96 4.17 -19.31
C ALA A 303 -12.03 4.43 -20.50
N THR A 304 -10.95 5.18 -20.26
CA THR A 304 -9.92 5.51 -21.27
C THR A 304 -8.76 4.51 -21.30
N ASP A 305 -8.71 3.59 -20.32
CA ASP A 305 -7.70 2.54 -20.26
C ASP A 305 -7.89 1.53 -21.40
N PRO A 306 -6.89 1.30 -22.27
CA PRO A 306 -6.98 0.35 -23.39
C PRO A 306 -7.21 -1.10 -22.93
N SER A 307 -6.82 -1.44 -21.71
CA SER A 307 -6.94 -2.78 -21.13
C SER A 307 -8.20 -2.99 -20.28
N TYR A 308 -9.12 -2.01 -20.24
CA TYR A 308 -10.29 -2.02 -19.35
C TYR A 308 -11.14 -3.29 -19.49
N ALA A 309 -11.57 -3.64 -20.71
CA ALA A 309 -12.41 -4.83 -20.92
C ALA A 309 -11.73 -6.13 -20.47
N ASN A 310 -10.43 -6.25 -20.73
CA ASN A 310 -9.63 -7.41 -20.32
C ASN A 310 -9.50 -7.49 -18.79
N LYS A 311 -9.32 -6.35 -18.11
CA LYS A 311 -9.24 -6.30 -16.64
C LYS A 311 -10.55 -6.73 -15.97
N ILE A 312 -11.68 -6.23 -16.45
CA ILE A 312 -13.00 -6.61 -15.95
C ILE A 312 -13.22 -8.12 -16.14
N THR A 313 -12.93 -8.63 -17.34
CA THR A 313 -13.05 -10.06 -17.65
C THR A 313 -12.14 -10.91 -16.77
N ALA A 314 -10.89 -10.49 -16.57
CA ALA A 314 -9.94 -11.21 -15.71
C ALA A 314 -10.38 -11.28 -14.25
N ILE A 315 -11.03 -10.23 -13.73
CA ILE A 315 -11.59 -10.24 -12.37
C ILE A 315 -12.83 -11.13 -12.32
N ALA A 316 -13.75 -10.99 -13.27
CA ALA A 316 -14.99 -11.77 -13.33
C ALA A 316 -14.72 -13.28 -13.43
N GLU A 317 -13.74 -13.68 -14.25
CA GLU A 317 -13.31 -15.06 -14.41
C GLU A 317 -12.14 -15.43 -13.49
N GLY A 318 -11.82 -14.60 -12.49
CA GLY A 318 -10.73 -14.84 -11.56
C GLY A 318 -11.06 -15.90 -10.51
N ALA A 319 -10.03 -16.53 -9.95
CA ALA A 319 -10.20 -17.49 -8.85
C ALA A 319 -10.91 -16.88 -7.64
N THR A 320 -10.60 -15.62 -7.30
CA THR A 320 -11.23 -14.89 -6.20
C THR A 320 -12.74 -14.74 -6.42
N MET A 321 -13.17 -14.33 -7.61
CA MET A 321 -14.60 -14.21 -7.93
C MET A 321 -15.30 -15.56 -7.87
N ARG A 322 -14.69 -16.62 -8.43
CA ARG A 322 -15.26 -17.98 -8.36
C ARG A 322 -15.46 -18.46 -6.92
N ARG A 323 -14.47 -18.28 -6.04
CA ARG A 323 -14.60 -18.65 -4.62
C ARG A 323 -15.71 -17.87 -3.94
N ALA A 324 -15.79 -16.56 -4.19
CA ALA A 324 -16.83 -15.71 -3.63
C ALA A 324 -18.23 -16.13 -4.07
N LEU A 325 -18.42 -16.48 -5.35
CA LEU A 325 -19.70 -16.96 -5.85
C LEU A 325 -20.07 -18.34 -5.32
N ALA A 326 -19.10 -19.25 -5.19
CA ALA A 326 -19.33 -20.57 -4.58
C ALA A 326 -19.83 -20.43 -3.14
N ALA A 327 -19.20 -19.56 -2.34
CA ALA A 327 -19.60 -19.28 -0.97
C ALA A 327 -20.99 -18.63 -0.83
N LEU A 328 -21.59 -18.12 -1.92
CA LEU A 328 -22.98 -17.64 -1.94
C LEU A 328 -23.99 -18.74 -2.24
N GLY A 329 -23.59 -19.78 -2.97
CA GLY A 329 -24.43 -20.95 -3.26
C GLY A 329 -24.53 -21.91 -2.07
N ASP A 330 -23.52 -21.90 -1.19
CA ASP A 330 -23.48 -22.68 0.04
C ASP A 330 -24.16 -21.99 1.24
N ALA A 331 -24.75 -20.79 1.05
CA ALA A 331 -25.27 -19.92 2.10
C ALA A 331 -26.80 -19.82 2.16
#